data_AF-A0A644ZPE2-F1
#
_entry.id   AF-A0A644ZPE2-F1
#
_cell.length_a   1.000
_cell.length_b   1.000
_cell.length_c   1.000
_cell.angle_alpha   90.00
_cell.angle_beta   90.00
_cell.angle_gamma   90.00
#
_symmetry.space_group_name_H-M   'P 1'
#
loop_
_entity.id
_entity.type
_entity.pdbx_description
1 polymer ?
#
loop_
_entity_poly.entity_id
_entity_poly.type
_entity_poly.pdbx_seq_one_letter_code
_entity_poly.pdbx_strand_id
1 'polypeptide(L)'
;MPVLAHLTCVDSTGEGVADQFNALQEAGIENLLALRGDVMENSKPKDAWSCRYASELAGAAKDYGGFCVGGACYPEGHIESASLREDVENLKKKVDAGCEFLTTQMFFDNNILYNFLYKAREAGITVPVVAGIMPVTNAKQIRRITSLSGTALPQRFLHIVDRFGDKPTAMLQAGVAYATEQIIDLYANGIRAVHVYSMNHPQVAETIQANLSAILS
;
A
#
# COMPACT_ATOMS: atom_id res chain seq x y z
N MET A 1 -0.69 -18.28 -10.12
CA MET A 1 -1.28 -17.30 -9.18
C MET A 1 -1.36 -15.97 -9.91
N PRO A 2 -2.42 -15.17 -9.75
CA PRO A 2 -2.45 -13.81 -10.28
C PRO A 2 -1.29 -12.98 -9.71
N VAL A 3 -0.69 -12.15 -10.54
CA VAL A 3 0.44 -11.27 -10.17
C VAL A 3 0.00 -9.82 -10.31
N LEU A 4 0.38 -9.00 -9.33
CA LEU A 4 0.26 -7.54 -9.38
C LEU A 4 1.66 -6.94 -9.55
N ALA A 5 1.96 -6.41 -10.73
CA ALA A 5 3.24 -5.76 -10.99
C ALA A 5 3.25 -4.33 -10.46
N HIS A 6 4.24 -3.97 -9.66
CA HIS A 6 4.47 -2.58 -9.25
C HIS A 6 5.28 -1.86 -10.32
N LEU A 7 4.75 -0.76 -10.84
CA LEU A 7 5.43 0.05 -11.86
C LEU A 7 5.57 1.49 -11.37
N THR A 8 6.78 2.05 -11.49
CA THR A 8 7.15 3.37 -10.98
C THR A 8 7.57 4.32 -12.09
N CYS A 9 7.32 5.61 -11.91
CA CYS A 9 7.72 6.68 -12.83
C CYS A 9 9.22 7.02 -12.76
N VAL A 10 9.87 6.82 -11.60
CA VAL A 10 11.21 7.39 -11.27
C VAL A 10 12.39 6.68 -11.97
N ASP A 11 12.24 5.42 -12.39
CA ASP A 11 13.36 4.59 -12.90
C ASP A 11 13.12 3.97 -14.29
N SER A 12 12.09 4.39 -15.03
CA SER A 12 11.89 3.97 -16.42
C SER A 12 12.91 4.65 -17.34
N THR A 13 14.12 4.11 -17.41
CA THR A 13 15.16 4.61 -18.31
C THR A 13 15.12 3.90 -19.66
N GLY A 14 15.00 4.67 -20.74
CA GLY A 14 15.33 4.26 -22.12
C GLY A 14 14.25 3.46 -22.85
N GLU A 15 13.66 2.46 -22.19
CA GLU A 15 12.50 1.72 -22.68
C GLU A 15 11.23 2.50 -22.32
N GLY A 16 10.38 2.77 -23.31
CA GLY A 16 9.15 3.52 -23.07
C GLY A 16 8.27 2.77 -22.08
N VAL A 17 7.40 3.48 -21.36
CA VAL A 17 6.35 2.85 -20.51
C VAL A 17 5.57 1.77 -21.30
N ALA A 18 5.42 1.95 -22.61
CA ALA A 18 4.82 0.97 -23.52
C ALA A 18 5.62 -0.35 -23.63
N ASP A 19 6.95 -0.32 -23.64
CA ASP A 19 7.77 -1.54 -23.70
C ASP A 19 7.61 -2.37 -22.42
N GLN A 20 7.49 -1.70 -21.27
CA GLN A 20 7.19 -2.34 -20.00
C GLN A 20 5.79 -2.96 -20.01
N PHE A 21 4.80 -2.27 -20.59
CA PHE A 21 3.46 -2.83 -20.77
C PHE A 21 3.45 -4.07 -21.68
N ASN A 22 4.19 -4.03 -22.80
CA ASN A 22 4.37 -5.19 -23.68
C ASN A 22 4.96 -6.37 -22.90
N ALA A 23 6.07 -6.16 -22.19
CA ALA A 23 6.74 -7.21 -21.42
C ALA A 23 5.83 -7.81 -20.33
N LEU A 24 5.01 -6.99 -19.66
CA LEU A 24 4.04 -7.46 -18.68
C LEU A 24 2.94 -8.32 -19.33
N GLN A 25 2.39 -7.91 -20.48
CA GLN A 25 1.38 -8.69 -21.20
C GLN A 25 1.94 -9.98 -21.79
N GLU A 26 3.16 -9.96 -22.33
CA GLU A 26 3.86 -11.16 -22.81
C GLU A 26 4.10 -12.17 -21.68
N ALA A 27 4.31 -11.68 -20.45
CA ALA A 27 4.39 -12.49 -19.24
C ALA A 27 3.03 -12.94 -18.68
N GLY A 28 1.91 -12.56 -19.32
CA GLY A 28 0.55 -12.87 -18.88
C GLY A 28 0.11 -12.12 -17.62
N ILE A 29 0.70 -10.96 -17.34
CA ILE A 29 0.35 -10.13 -16.18
C ILE A 29 -0.75 -9.17 -16.57
N GLU A 30 -1.89 -9.26 -15.86
CA GLU A 30 -3.09 -8.46 -16.13
C GLU A 30 -3.35 -7.42 -15.04
N ASN A 31 -2.55 -7.35 -13.98
CA ASN A 31 -2.75 -6.40 -12.88
C ASN A 31 -1.51 -5.55 -12.67
N LEU A 32 -1.69 -4.24 -12.61
CA LEU A 32 -0.62 -3.26 -12.47
C LEU A 32 -0.92 -2.30 -11.32
N LEU A 33 0.05 -2.03 -10.45
CA LEU A 33 -0.04 -0.97 -9.44
C LEU A 33 0.79 0.22 -9.90
N ALA A 34 0.11 1.30 -10.30
CA ALA A 34 0.74 2.52 -10.77
C ALA A 34 1.23 3.36 -9.59
N LEU A 35 2.54 3.57 -9.52
CA LEU A 35 3.22 4.31 -8.47
C LEU A 35 4.06 5.44 -9.07
N ARG A 36 4.28 6.48 -8.27
CA ARG A 36 5.30 7.47 -8.62
C ARG A 36 6.69 6.86 -8.43
N GLY A 37 6.92 6.26 -7.27
CA GLY A 37 8.23 5.84 -6.80
C GLY A 37 8.82 6.84 -5.79
N ASP A 38 9.83 6.38 -5.08
CA ASP A 38 10.55 7.16 -4.08
C ASP A 38 11.67 7.97 -4.74
N VAL A 39 11.75 9.26 -4.42
CA VAL A 39 12.76 10.16 -4.98
C VAL A 39 14.02 10.05 -4.13
N MET A 40 15.03 9.34 -4.64
CA MET A 40 16.31 9.21 -3.96
C MET A 40 17.16 10.49 -4.11
N GLU A 41 18.06 10.74 -3.15
CA GLU A 41 18.92 11.94 -3.10
C GLU A 41 19.82 12.11 -4.34
N ASN A 42 20.02 11.01 -5.10
CA ASN A 42 20.75 10.97 -6.38
C ASN A 42 19.87 10.55 -7.57
N SER A 43 18.55 10.70 -7.47
CA SER A 43 17.64 10.40 -8.58
C SER A 43 17.87 11.33 -9.76
N LYS A 44 17.56 10.85 -10.97
CA LYS A 44 17.63 11.68 -12.17
C LYS A 44 16.74 12.91 -12.03
N PRO A 45 17.06 14.03 -12.69
CA PRO A 45 16.17 15.19 -12.74
C PRO A 45 14.76 14.77 -13.13
N LYS A 46 13.74 15.36 -12.49
CA LYS A 46 12.32 15.01 -12.70
C LYS A 46 11.90 15.06 -14.18
N ASP A 47 12.57 15.88 -14.98
CA ASP A 47 12.31 16.02 -16.42
C ASP A 47 12.81 14.83 -17.27
N ALA A 48 13.61 13.93 -16.69
CA ALA A 48 14.07 12.71 -17.34
C ALA A 48 13.17 11.49 -17.04
N TRP A 49 12.12 11.65 -16.22
CA TRP A 49 11.17 10.58 -15.91
C TRP A 49 10.12 10.48 -17.01
N SER A 50 9.67 9.26 -17.31
CA SER A 50 8.62 9.05 -18.32
C SER A 50 7.27 9.62 -17.90
N CYS A 51 7.04 9.74 -16.60
CA CYS A 51 5.87 10.37 -15.99
C CYS A 51 6.29 11.19 -14.77
N ARG A 52 5.62 12.31 -14.48
CA ARG A 52 5.85 13.09 -13.27
C ARG A 52 5.04 12.58 -12.08
N TYR A 53 3.86 12.02 -12.35
CA TYR A 53 2.91 11.58 -11.34
C TYR A 53 2.36 10.19 -11.64
N ALA A 54 2.00 9.45 -10.58
CA ALA A 54 1.37 8.13 -10.70
C ALA A 54 0.06 8.14 -11.51
N SER A 55 -0.65 9.27 -11.56
CA SER A 55 -1.86 9.44 -12.37
C SER A 55 -1.59 9.39 -13.87
N GLU A 56 -0.44 9.88 -14.33
CA GLU A 56 -0.05 9.80 -15.75
C GLU A 56 0.25 8.36 -16.14
N LEU A 57 0.93 7.60 -15.27
CA LEU A 57 1.19 6.18 -15.47
C LEU A 57 -0.11 5.35 -15.46
N ALA A 58 -1.04 5.68 -14.56
CA ALA A 58 -2.36 5.03 -14.51
C ALA A 58 -3.16 5.29 -15.80
N GLY A 59 -3.17 6.53 -16.29
CA GLY A 59 -3.79 6.89 -17.57
C GLY A 59 -3.16 6.16 -18.75
N ALA A 60 -1.84 6.14 -18.84
CA ALA A 60 -1.12 5.42 -19.89
C ALA A 60 -1.45 3.91 -19.88
N ALA A 61 -1.50 3.28 -18.70
CA ALA A 61 -1.88 1.87 -18.57
C ALA A 61 -3.34 1.62 -18.96
N LYS A 62 -4.24 2.56 -18.62
CA LYS A 62 -5.66 2.46 -18.97
C LYS A 62 -5.89 2.58 -20.48
N ASP A 63 -5.23 3.55 -21.12
CA ASP A 63 -5.30 3.79 -22.56
C ASP A 63 -4.67 2.65 -23.36
N TYR A 64 -3.57 2.08 -22.86
CA TYR A 64 -2.94 0.91 -23.46
C TYR A 64 -3.85 -0.33 -23.41
N GLY A 65 -4.60 -0.50 -22.32
CA GLY A 65 -5.61 -1.56 -22.17
C GLY A 65 -5.02 -2.91 -21.74
N GLY A 66 -5.91 -3.84 -21.37
CA GLY A 66 -5.52 -5.19 -20.93
C GLY A 66 -4.99 -5.28 -19.49
N PHE A 67 -5.03 -4.20 -18.72
CA PHE A 67 -4.68 -4.21 -17.29
C PHE A 67 -5.86 -3.79 -16.41
N CYS A 68 -6.00 -4.44 -15.25
CA CYS A 68 -6.65 -3.91 -14.07
C CYS A 68 -5.63 -3.01 -13.33
N VAL A 69 -5.90 -1.70 -13.33
CA VAL A 69 -4.94 -0.70 -12.80
C VAL A 69 -5.28 -0.37 -11.35
N GLY A 70 -4.34 -0.57 -10.44
CA GLY A 70 -4.41 -0.16 -9.04
C GLY A 70 -3.59 1.11 -8.77
N GLY A 71 -3.88 1.79 -7.65
CA GLY A 71 -3.06 2.90 -7.16
C GLY A 71 -2.84 2.86 -5.64
N ALA A 72 -1.73 3.42 -5.17
CA ALA A 72 -1.51 3.59 -3.72
C ALA A 72 -2.40 4.71 -3.13
N CYS A 73 -2.77 4.62 -1.86
CA CYS A 73 -3.40 5.72 -1.12
C CYS A 73 -2.87 5.78 0.31
N TYR A 74 -2.97 6.94 0.96
CA TYR A 74 -2.30 7.20 2.24
C TYR A 74 -3.36 7.63 3.26
N PRO A 75 -3.84 6.71 4.13
CA PRO A 75 -4.88 7.03 5.11
C PRO A 75 -4.52 8.21 6.05
N GLU A 76 -3.23 8.41 6.30
CA GLU A 76 -2.68 9.49 7.13
C GLU A 76 -2.20 10.70 6.31
N GLY A 77 -2.33 10.62 4.97
CA GLY A 77 -1.81 11.60 4.02
C GLY A 77 -0.36 11.30 3.62
N HIS A 78 -0.01 11.63 2.37
CA HIS A 78 1.37 11.52 1.91
C HIS A 78 2.25 12.61 2.56
N ILE A 79 3.48 12.25 2.95
CA ILE A 79 4.43 13.15 3.64
C ILE A 79 4.78 14.43 2.85
N GLU A 80 4.65 14.37 1.52
CA GLU A 80 4.89 15.52 0.63
C GLU A 80 3.63 16.36 0.35
N SER A 81 2.46 15.95 0.83
CA SER A 81 1.22 16.73 0.68
C SER A 81 1.08 17.74 1.81
N ALA A 82 0.61 18.95 1.52
CA ALA A 82 0.45 19.98 2.55
C ALA A 82 -0.70 19.67 3.50
N SER A 83 -1.66 18.83 3.08
CA SER A 83 -2.75 18.35 3.92
C SER A 83 -3.35 17.04 3.39
N LEU A 84 -4.05 16.30 4.26
CA LEU A 84 -4.83 15.12 3.86
C LEU A 84 -5.92 15.46 2.83
N ARG A 85 -6.48 16.68 2.84
CA ARG A 85 -7.45 17.12 1.84
C ARG A 85 -6.83 17.17 0.45
N GLU A 86 -5.64 17.76 0.35
CA GLU A 86 -4.89 17.83 -0.91
C GLU A 86 -4.47 16.43 -1.39
N ASP A 87 -4.05 15.54 -0.49
CA ASP A 87 -3.72 14.15 -0.83
C ASP A 87 -4.93 13.42 -1.41
N VAL A 88 -6.12 13.58 -0.81
CA VAL A 88 -7.38 13.01 -1.33
C VAL A 88 -7.77 13.61 -2.69
N GLU A 89 -7.57 14.92 -2.90
CA GLU A 89 -7.81 15.56 -4.21
C GLU A 89 -6.87 14.98 -5.29
N ASN A 90 -5.60 14.74 -4.97
CA ASN A 90 -4.65 14.10 -5.88
C ASN A 90 -4.97 12.62 -6.11
N LEU A 91 -5.45 11.92 -5.09
CA LEU A 91 -5.95 10.56 -5.21
C LEU A 91 -7.14 10.49 -6.17
N LYS A 92 -8.08 11.44 -6.09
CA LYS A 92 -9.21 11.53 -7.01
C LYS A 92 -8.75 11.67 -8.46
N LYS A 93 -7.76 12.54 -8.74
CA LYS A 93 -7.16 12.66 -10.09
C LYS A 93 -6.60 11.34 -10.60
N LYS A 94 -5.96 10.56 -9.72
CA LYS A 94 -5.40 9.25 -10.08
C LYS A 94 -6.49 8.21 -10.35
N VAL A 95 -7.57 8.22 -9.57
CA VAL A 95 -8.73 7.37 -9.82
C VAL A 95 -9.40 7.74 -11.15
N ASP A 96 -9.58 9.04 -11.41
CA ASP A 96 -10.16 9.54 -12.66
C ASP A 96 -9.30 9.23 -13.88
N ALA A 97 -7.98 9.08 -13.71
CA ALA A 97 -7.08 8.65 -14.75
C ALA A 97 -7.21 7.16 -15.11
N GLY A 98 -7.88 6.35 -14.29
CA GLY A 98 -8.20 4.96 -14.64
C GLY A 98 -7.86 3.90 -13.60
N CYS A 99 -7.52 4.26 -12.35
CA CYS A 99 -7.39 3.24 -11.30
C CYS A 99 -8.75 2.61 -10.98
N GLU A 100 -8.79 1.29 -10.95
CA GLU A 100 -9.96 0.44 -10.69
C GLU A 100 -10.01 -0.05 -9.24
N PHE A 101 -8.88 0.01 -8.53
CA PHE A 101 -8.81 -0.24 -7.09
C PHE A 101 -7.66 0.56 -6.46
N LEU A 102 -7.65 0.63 -5.14
CA LEU A 102 -6.58 1.26 -4.37
C LEU A 102 -6.01 0.29 -3.34
N THR A 103 -4.74 0.43 -3.01
CA THR A 103 -4.11 -0.21 -1.85
C THR A 103 -3.59 0.85 -0.91
N THR A 104 -3.85 0.71 0.39
CA THR A 104 -3.40 1.71 1.36
C THR A 104 -1.94 1.49 1.70
N GLN A 105 -1.23 2.57 2.02
CA GLN A 105 -0.05 2.47 2.87
C GLN A 105 -0.42 1.77 4.19
N MET A 106 0.57 1.15 4.83
CA MET A 106 0.42 0.53 6.14
C MET A 106 -0.11 1.52 7.20
N PHE A 107 -0.95 1.03 8.10
CA PHE A 107 -1.46 1.78 9.26
C PHE A 107 -1.58 0.83 10.46
N PHE A 108 -1.47 1.37 11.68
CA PHE A 108 -1.53 0.59 12.92
C PHE A 108 -2.80 0.81 13.73
N ASP A 109 -3.67 1.73 13.32
CA ASP A 109 -4.97 1.96 13.93
C ASP A 109 -6.06 1.94 12.84
N ASN A 110 -6.99 1.00 12.93
CA ASN A 110 -8.04 0.82 11.93
C ASN A 110 -8.97 2.04 11.82
N ASN A 111 -9.10 2.85 12.88
CA ASN A 111 -9.90 4.08 12.82
C ASN A 111 -9.34 5.09 11.81
N ILE A 112 -8.02 5.07 11.57
CA ILE A 112 -7.38 5.89 10.55
C ILE A 112 -7.94 5.51 9.17
N LEU A 113 -8.01 4.21 8.86
CA LEU A 113 -8.59 3.73 7.61
C LEU A 113 -10.06 4.13 7.51
N TYR A 114 -10.86 3.89 8.55
CA TYR A 114 -12.30 4.18 8.50
C TYR A 114 -12.58 5.66 8.25
N ASN A 115 -11.84 6.56 8.92
CA ASN A 115 -11.92 7.99 8.70
C ASN A 115 -11.46 8.38 7.28
N PHE A 116 -10.43 7.73 6.74
CA PHE A 116 -9.98 7.94 5.37
C PHE A 116 -11.04 7.51 4.34
N LEU A 117 -11.66 6.34 4.52
CA LEU A 117 -12.70 5.84 3.62
C LEU A 117 -13.91 6.79 3.56
N TYR A 118 -14.27 7.38 4.70
CA TYR A 118 -15.31 8.42 4.75
C TYR A 118 -14.93 9.63 3.88
N LYS A 119 -13.72 10.19 4.05
CA LYS A 119 -13.23 11.34 3.27
C LYS A 119 -13.08 11.02 1.79
N ALA A 120 -12.59 9.84 1.45
CA ALA A 120 -12.46 9.38 0.07
C ALA A 120 -13.84 9.32 -0.61
N ARG A 121 -14.85 8.79 0.10
CA ARG A 121 -16.23 8.75 -0.38
C ARG A 121 -16.83 10.16 -0.55
N GLU A 122 -16.60 11.08 0.37
CA GLU A 122 -17.02 12.48 0.23
C GLU A 122 -16.41 13.16 -1.01
N ALA A 123 -15.19 12.80 -1.37
CA ALA A 123 -14.51 13.27 -2.59
C ALA A 123 -14.95 12.54 -3.88
N GLY A 124 -15.94 11.63 -3.79
CA GLY A 124 -16.45 10.87 -4.93
C GLY A 124 -15.55 9.71 -5.37
N ILE A 125 -14.65 9.24 -4.51
CA ILE A 125 -13.83 8.05 -4.78
C ILE A 125 -14.62 6.81 -4.34
N THR A 126 -15.00 5.98 -5.31
CA THR A 126 -15.88 4.82 -5.07
C THR A 126 -15.25 3.48 -5.45
N VAL A 127 -14.00 3.48 -5.95
CA VAL A 127 -13.27 2.25 -6.26
C VAL A 127 -12.93 1.48 -4.97
N PRO A 128 -12.83 0.14 -5.02
CA PRO A 128 -12.47 -0.66 -3.86
C PRO A 128 -11.11 -0.25 -3.27
N VAL A 129 -11.03 -0.23 -1.93
CA VAL A 129 -9.79 0.03 -1.20
C VAL A 129 -9.38 -1.24 -0.47
N VAL A 130 -8.17 -1.72 -0.75
CA VAL A 130 -7.52 -2.86 -0.10
C VAL A 130 -6.69 -2.33 1.06
N ALA A 131 -6.93 -2.84 2.26
CA ALA A 131 -6.22 -2.40 3.46
C ALA A 131 -4.81 -3.01 3.52
N GLY A 132 -3.79 -2.16 3.47
CA GLY A 132 -2.39 -2.55 3.64
C GLY A 132 -2.05 -2.79 5.12
N ILE A 133 -1.76 -4.03 5.50
CA ILE A 133 -1.40 -4.42 6.86
C ILE A 133 0.03 -4.95 6.90
N MET A 134 0.86 -4.38 7.76
CA MET A 134 2.24 -4.80 7.95
C MET A 134 2.43 -5.36 9.37
N PRO A 135 2.70 -6.66 9.50
CA PRO A 135 3.06 -7.26 10.78
C PRO A 135 4.48 -6.80 11.16
N VAL A 136 4.61 -6.06 12.26
CA VAL A 136 5.94 -5.66 12.76
C VAL A 136 6.48 -6.77 13.64
N THR A 137 7.50 -7.45 13.16
CA THR A 137 8.08 -8.63 13.82
C THR A 137 9.41 -8.34 14.49
N ASN A 138 9.96 -7.14 14.28
CA ASN A 138 11.23 -6.70 14.86
C ASN A 138 11.19 -5.21 15.25
N ALA A 139 11.58 -4.90 16.49
CA ALA A 139 11.62 -3.53 16.99
C ALA A 139 12.48 -2.56 16.15
N LYS A 140 13.51 -3.06 15.46
CA LYS A 140 14.35 -2.24 14.56
C LYS A 140 13.57 -1.72 13.35
N GLN A 141 12.53 -2.43 12.90
CA GLN A 141 11.70 -1.98 11.76
C GLN A 141 10.94 -0.71 12.11
N ILE A 142 10.56 -0.52 13.37
CA ILE A 142 9.70 0.57 13.85
C ILE A 142 10.29 1.94 13.51
N ARG A 143 11.57 2.15 13.79
CA ARG A 143 12.23 3.43 13.49
C ARG A 143 12.24 3.74 12.00
N ARG A 144 12.40 2.71 11.16
CA ARG A 144 12.38 2.85 9.71
C ARG A 144 10.96 3.15 9.19
N ILE A 145 9.96 2.52 9.78
CA ILE A 145 8.54 2.71 9.44
C ILE A 145 8.15 4.15 9.73
N THR A 146 8.42 4.63 10.95
CA THR A 146 8.05 6.00 11.35
C THR A 146 8.79 7.05 10.53
N SER A 147 10.07 6.83 10.22
CA SER A 147 10.85 7.79 9.42
C SER A 147 10.41 7.87 7.95
N LEU A 148 9.94 6.77 7.36
CA LEU A 148 9.61 6.72 5.92
C LEU A 148 8.15 7.02 5.62
N SER A 149 7.23 6.62 6.50
CA SER A 149 5.79 6.71 6.23
C SER A 149 5.09 7.85 6.97
N GLY A 150 5.70 8.38 8.03
CA GLY A 150 5.03 9.32 8.94
C GLY A 150 3.90 8.69 9.78
N THR A 151 3.72 7.37 9.69
CA THR A 151 2.61 6.66 10.33
C THR A 151 2.64 6.74 11.86
N ALA A 152 1.49 7.09 12.44
CA ALA A 152 1.25 7.14 13.87
C ALA A 152 1.20 5.72 14.47
N LEU A 153 1.95 5.52 15.55
CA LEU A 153 1.94 4.27 16.31
C LEU A 153 1.04 4.41 17.54
N PRO A 154 -0.02 3.59 17.67
CA PRO A 154 -0.89 3.65 18.84
C PRO A 154 -0.15 3.18 20.10
N GLN A 155 -0.53 3.72 21.26
CA GLN A 155 0.12 3.42 22.55
C GLN A 155 0.13 1.92 22.87
N ARG A 156 -0.95 1.20 22.52
CA ARG A 156 -1.02 -0.25 22.66
C ARG A 156 0.12 -0.96 21.92
N PHE A 157 0.43 -0.51 20.71
CA PHE A 157 1.50 -1.08 19.91
C PHE A 157 2.87 -0.73 20.51
N LEU A 158 3.06 0.51 20.98
CA LEU A 158 4.30 0.91 21.65
C LEU A 158 4.57 0.07 22.92
N HIS A 159 3.55 -0.22 23.74
CA HIS A 159 3.71 -1.10 24.90
C HIS A 159 4.16 -2.53 24.54
N ILE A 160 3.66 -3.08 23.43
CA ILE A 160 4.11 -4.39 22.92
C ILE A 160 5.59 -4.36 22.62
N VAL A 161 6.03 -3.31 21.92
CA VAL A 161 7.42 -3.12 21.51
C VAL A 161 8.33 -2.92 22.71
N ASP A 162 7.95 -2.07 23.66
CA ASP A 162 8.73 -1.84 24.88
C ASP A 162 8.89 -3.13 25.71
N ARG A 163 7.87 -3.99 25.71
CA ARG A 163 7.88 -5.22 26.50
C ARG A 163 8.63 -6.38 25.82
N PHE A 164 8.51 -6.51 24.50
CA PHE A 164 8.95 -7.69 23.75
C PHE A 164 10.02 -7.40 22.70
N GLY A 165 10.38 -6.14 22.45
CA GLY A 165 11.25 -5.74 21.34
C GLY A 165 12.63 -6.38 21.33
N ASP A 166 13.19 -6.66 22.51
CA ASP A 166 14.50 -7.33 22.66
C ASP A 166 14.39 -8.87 22.67
N LYS A 167 13.19 -9.42 22.48
CA LYS A 167 12.89 -10.86 22.49
C LYS A 167 12.33 -11.26 21.13
N PRO A 168 13.18 -11.65 20.15
CA PRO A 168 12.76 -11.86 18.76
C PRO A 168 11.54 -12.76 18.59
N THR A 169 11.51 -13.91 19.28
CA THR A 169 10.37 -14.85 19.21
C THR A 169 9.08 -14.25 19.77
N ALA A 170 9.17 -13.51 20.88
CA ALA A 170 8.01 -12.87 21.49
C ALA A 170 7.52 -11.68 20.65
N MET A 171 8.43 -10.87 20.09
CA MET A 171 8.10 -9.75 19.20
C MET A 171 7.42 -10.24 17.92
N LEU A 172 7.93 -11.31 17.31
CA LEU A 172 7.32 -11.97 16.16
C LEU A 172 5.89 -12.41 16.47
N GLN A 173 5.69 -13.13 17.57
CA GLN A 173 4.37 -13.61 17.98
C GLN A 173 3.41 -12.43 18.25
N ALA A 174 3.86 -11.40 18.97
CA ALA A 174 3.04 -10.24 19.27
C ALA A 174 2.68 -9.43 18.02
N GLY A 175 3.61 -9.27 17.08
CA GLY A 175 3.36 -8.61 15.79
C GLY A 175 2.35 -9.35 14.92
N VAL A 176 2.46 -10.67 14.84
CA VAL A 176 1.48 -11.52 14.14
C VAL A 176 0.11 -11.43 14.80
N ALA A 177 0.04 -11.48 16.13
CA ALA A 177 -1.22 -11.37 16.86
C ALA A 177 -1.88 -9.99 16.63
N TYR A 178 -1.09 -8.91 16.67
CA TYR A 178 -1.57 -7.56 16.41
C TYR A 178 -2.16 -7.42 14.99
N ALA A 179 -1.42 -7.87 13.97
CA ALA A 179 -1.89 -7.84 12.59
C ALA A 179 -3.13 -8.71 12.40
N THR A 180 -3.19 -9.89 13.02
CA THR A 180 -4.37 -10.78 13.00
C THR A 180 -5.59 -10.05 13.56
N GLU A 181 -5.47 -9.43 14.73
CA GLU A 181 -6.56 -8.66 15.37
C GLU A 181 -7.02 -7.48 14.51
N GLN A 182 -6.08 -6.73 13.92
CA GLN A 182 -6.42 -5.66 12.97
C GLN A 182 -7.27 -6.20 11.83
N ILE A 183 -6.89 -7.34 11.23
CA ILE A 183 -7.61 -7.93 10.11
C ILE A 183 -8.99 -8.43 10.52
N ILE A 184 -9.14 -9.04 11.69
CA ILE A 184 -10.45 -9.45 12.22
C ILE A 184 -11.39 -8.24 12.31
N ASP A 185 -10.92 -7.14 12.90
CA ASP A 185 -11.72 -5.92 13.01
C ASP A 185 -12.05 -5.31 11.63
N LEU A 186 -11.11 -5.31 10.68
CA LEU A 186 -11.36 -4.85 9.32
C LEU A 186 -12.50 -5.64 8.65
N TYR A 187 -12.46 -6.98 8.71
CA TYR A 187 -13.51 -7.82 8.13
C TYR A 187 -14.85 -7.65 8.86
N ALA A 188 -14.83 -7.52 10.19
CA ALA A 188 -16.03 -7.25 10.98
C ALA A 188 -16.69 -5.91 10.61
N ASN A 189 -15.90 -4.92 10.18
CA ASN A 189 -16.37 -3.62 9.70
C ASN A 189 -16.61 -3.57 8.16
N GLY A 190 -16.62 -4.72 7.49
CA GLY A 190 -17.02 -4.83 6.08
C GLY A 190 -15.92 -4.59 5.06
N ILE A 191 -14.65 -4.49 5.47
CA ILE A 191 -13.50 -4.51 4.55
C ILE A 191 -13.35 -5.94 4.01
N ARG A 192 -13.28 -6.07 2.69
CA ARG A 192 -13.31 -7.38 2.00
C ARG A 192 -11.96 -7.85 1.49
N ALA A 193 -10.92 -7.03 1.62
CA ALA A 193 -9.60 -7.31 1.09
C ALA A 193 -8.51 -6.66 1.95
N VAL A 194 -7.47 -7.45 2.22
CA VAL A 194 -6.27 -7.02 2.94
C VAL A 194 -5.04 -7.38 2.12
N HIS A 195 -4.10 -6.45 2.02
CA HIS A 195 -2.78 -6.65 1.45
C HIS A 195 -1.76 -6.77 2.58
N VAL A 196 -1.16 -7.95 2.76
CA VAL A 196 -0.17 -8.18 3.83
C VAL A 196 1.25 -7.87 3.31
N TYR A 197 1.92 -6.89 3.93
CA TYR A 197 3.32 -6.62 3.69
C TYR A 197 4.19 -7.66 4.42
N SER A 198 4.52 -8.76 3.74
CA SER A 198 5.27 -9.87 4.34
C SER A 198 6.75 -9.56 4.60
N MET A 199 7.30 -8.52 3.99
CA MET A 199 8.72 -8.14 4.13
C MET A 199 9.70 -9.28 3.85
N ASN A 200 9.41 -10.11 2.84
CA ASN A 200 10.15 -11.33 2.49
C ASN A 200 10.13 -12.44 3.56
N HIS A 201 9.15 -12.40 4.47
CA HIS A 201 8.90 -13.44 5.46
C HIS A 201 7.55 -14.14 5.20
N PRO A 202 7.48 -15.09 4.25
CA PRO A 202 6.23 -15.75 3.87
C PRO A 202 5.56 -16.46 5.06
N GLN A 203 6.34 -17.02 5.98
CA GLN A 203 5.85 -17.68 7.19
C GLN A 203 4.95 -16.77 8.06
N VAL A 204 5.22 -15.45 8.05
CA VAL A 204 4.39 -14.47 8.78
C VAL A 204 3.00 -14.37 8.15
N ALA A 205 2.95 -14.27 6.81
CA ALA A 205 1.69 -14.23 6.08
C ALA A 205 0.93 -15.56 6.18
N GLU A 206 1.62 -16.69 6.11
CA GLU A 206 1.04 -18.03 6.31
C GLU A 206 0.42 -18.18 7.69
N THR A 207 1.10 -17.71 8.74
CA THR A 207 0.57 -17.78 10.12
C THR A 207 -0.68 -16.92 10.28
N ILE A 208 -0.67 -15.70 9.72
CA ILE A 208 -1.84 -14.81 9.73
C ILE A 208 -3.01 -15.46 8.98
N GLN A 209 -2.75 -16.03 7.79
CA GLN A 209 -3.77 -16.73 7.02
C GLN A 209 -4.36 -17.92 7.79
N ALA A 210 -3.52 -18.71 8.47
CA ALA A 210 -3.97 -19.83 9.28
C ALA A 210 -4.88 -19.38 10.43
N ASN A 211 -4.49 -18.32 11.15
CA ASN A 211 -5.30 -17.73 12.24
C ASN A 211 -6.68 -17.24 11.77
N LEU A 212 -6.79 -16.85 10.50
CA LEU A 212 -7.99 -16.25 9.91
C LEU A 212 -8.78 -17.23 9.03
N SER A 213 -8.37 -18.48 8.93
CA SER A 213 -8.89 -19.44 7.93
C SER A 213 -10.42 -19.56 7.91
N ALA A 214 -11.09 -19.57 9.06
CA ALA A 214 -12.55 -19.62 9.17
C ALA A 214 -13.25 -18.26 9.03
N ILE A 215 -12.50 -17.15 9.13
CA ILE A 215 -13.01 -15.79 8.94
C ILE A 215 -12.98 -15.42 7.45
N LEU A 216 -12.01 -15.96 6.71
CA LEU A 216 -11.81 -15.71 5.28
C LEU A 216 -12.57 -16.68 4.36
N SER A 217 -13.18 -17.74 4.93
CA SER A 217 -13.96 -18.76 4.22
C SER A 217 -15.38 -18.30 3.94
#